data_AF-A0A1J3JEN3-F1
#
_entry.id   AF-A0A1J3JEN3-F1
#
_cell.length_a   1.000
_cell.length_b   1.000
_cell.length_c   1.000
_cell.angle_alpha   90.00
_cell.angle_beta   90.00
_cell.angle_gamma   90.00
#
_symmetry.space_group_name_H-M   'P 1'
#
loop_
_entity.id
_entity.type
_entity.pdbx_description
1 polymer ?
#
loop_
_entity_poly.entity_id
_entity_poly.type
_entity_poly.pdbx_seq_one_letter_code
_entity_poly.pdbx_strand_id
1 'polypeptide(L)'
;GKNKWVEMGKNVSRKLQHVEDRVKNLLLQTQEGLEIDKESLSSLKARKLIEPKIWKGYSVKKGPKYAPKRKNFATDLTVENLKNWKELEFKEYNFNAKGQPVDAGHLHPLLKVRKQFKDIFCQMGFEEMPTNNFVES
;
A
#
# COMPACT_ATOMS: atom_id res chain seq x y z
N GLY A 1 -11.69 -28.89 -11.92
CA GLY A 1 -11.90 -30.25 -11.40
C GLY A 1 -10.70 -31.12 -11.68
N LYS A 2 -10.48 -32.19 -10.91
CA LYS A 2 -9.42 -33.18 -11.19
C LYS A 2 -9.85 -34.04 -12.38
N ASN A 3 -9.06 -34.08 -13.46
CA ASN A 3 -9.44 -34.71 -14.73
C ASN A 3 -9.36 -36.27 -14.73
N LYS A 4 -9.08 -36.90 -13.59
CA LYS A 4 -8.98 -38.37 -13.42
C LYS A 4 -8.08 -39.08 -14.44
N TRP A 5 -7.08 -38.39 -14.99
CA TRP A 5 -6.15 -38.93 -16.01
C TRP A 5 -5.20 -40.00 -15.45
N VAL A 6 -4.95 -39.97 -14.14
CA VAL A 6 -3.97 -40.82 -13.46
C VAL A 6 -4.61 -41.41 -12.21
N GLU A 7 -4.30 -42.67 -11.92
CA GLU A 7 -4.70 -43.38 -10.71
C GLU A 7 -3.51 -43.48 -9.74
N MET A 8 -3.78 -43.18 -8.47
CA MET A 8 -2.77 -43.14 -7.40
C MET A 8 -2.99 -44.33 -6.47
N GLY A 9 -2.24 -45.42 -6.67
CA GLY A 9 -2.18 -46.59 -5.80
C GLY A 9 -0.81 -46.74 -5.12
N LYS A 10 -0.32 -47.97 -4.90
CA LYS A 10 1.08 -48.22 -4.47
C LYS A 10 2.11 -47.69 -5.48
N ASN A 11 1.76 -47.73 -6.76
CA ASN A 11 2.47 -47.10 -7.87
C ASN A 11 1.49 -46.23 -8.67
N VAL A 12 2.00 -45.21 -9.37
CA VAL A 12 1.22 -44.30 -10.22
C VAL A 12 1.00 -44.95 -11.59
N SER A 13 -0.25 -45.12 -12.01
CA SER A 13 -0.60 -45.71 -13.31
C SER A 13 -1.53 -44.82 -14.14
N ARG A 14 -1.37 -44.88 -15.46
CA ARG A 14 -2.17 -44.09 -16.41
C ARG A 14 -3.55 -44.73 -16.58
N LYS A 15 -4.62 -43.94 -16.40
CA LYS A 15 -6.01 -44.44 -16.46
C LYS A 15 -6.63 -44.39 -17.86
N LEU A 16 -6.17 -43.45 -18.70
CA LEU A 16 -6.69 -43.25 -20.06
C LEU A 16 -5.55 -43.31 -21.08
N GLN A 17 -5.73 -44.03 -22.19
CA GLN A 17 -4.72 -44.09 -23.25
C GLN A 17 -4.57 -42.74 -23.96
N HIS A 18 -5.68 -42.06 -24.27
CA HIS A 18 -5.68 -40.75 -24.92
C HIS A 18 -6.09 -39.64 -23.94
N VAL A 19 -5.35 -38.53 -23.97
CA VAL A 19 -5.59 -37.35 -23.13
C VAL A 19 -5.51 -36.11 -24.01
N GLU A 20 -6.53 -35.28 -23.95
CA GLU A 20 -6.58 -34.00 -24.62
C GLU A 20 -6.37 -32.86 -23.61
N ASP A 21 -5.33 -32.04 -23.83
CA ASP A 21 -5.05 -30.88 -22.99
C ASP A 21 -5.80 -29.64 -23.49
N ARG A 22 -7.05 -29.54 -23.03
CA ARG A 22 -7.91 -28.38 -23.33
C ARG A 22 -7.34 -27.07 -22.79
N VAL A 23 -6.58 -27.10 -21.69
CA VAL A 23 -6.01 -25.88 -21.09
C VAL A 23 -4.90 -25.33 -21.97
N LYS A 24 -4.02 -26.20 -22.48
CA LYS A 24 -2.97 -25.81 -23.45
C LYS A 24 -3.57 -25.22 -24.73
N ASN A 25 -4.59 -25.86 -25.29
CA ASN A 25 -5.23 -25.38 -26.52
C ASN A 25 -5.84 -23.99 -26.33
N LEU A 26 -6.50 -23.74 -25.19
CA LEU A 26 -7.04 -22.41 -24.86
C LEU A 26 -5.94 -21.35 -24.71
N LEU A 27 -4.79 -21.70 -24.13
CA LEU A 27 -3.65 -20.76 -24.01
C LEU A 27 -3.03 -20.43 -25.37
N LEU A 28 -2.89 -21.41 -26.25
CA LEU A 28 -2.41 -21.18 -27.62
C LEU A 28 -3.37 -20.28 -28.41
N GLN A 29 -4.68 -20.52 -28.32
CA GLN A 29 -5.70 -19.64 -28.90
C GLN A 29 -5.63 -18.20 -28.35
N THR A 30 -5.37 -18.06 -27.04
CA THR A 30 -5.18 -16.74 -26.42
C THR A 30 -3.96 -16.02 -27.00
N GLN A 31 -2.88 -16.76 -27.24
CA GLN A 31 -1.62 -16.22 -27.80
C GLN A 31 -1.79 -15.80 -29.27
N GLU A 32 -2.60 -16.52 -30.03
CA GLU A 32 -2.96 -16.19 -31.42
C GLU A 32 -3.99 -15.05 -31.51
N GLY A 33 -4.55 -14.60 -30.38
CA GLY A 33 -5.51 -13.50 -30.33
C GLY A 33 -6.96 -13.90 -30.65
N LEU A 34 -7.27 -15.21 -30.59
CA LEU A 34 -8.62 -15.72 -30.80
C LEU A 34 -9.52 -15.49 -29.58
N GLU A 35 -10.82 -15.30 -29.82
CA GLU A 35 -11.80 -15.11 -28.74
C GLU A 35 -12.04 -16.40 -27.95
N ILE A 36 -12.14 -16.27 -26.62
CA ILE A 36 -12.37 -17.36 -25.68
C ILE A 36 -13.61 -17.04 -24.84
N ASP A 37 -14.36 -18.07 -24.47
CA ASP A 37 -15.54 -17.94 -23.63
C ASP A 37 -15.22 -17.40 -22.23
N LYS A 38 -16.21 -16.74 -21.61
CA LYS A 38 -16.04 -16.08 -20.30
C LYS A 38 -15.76 -17.07 -19.16
N GLU A 39 -16.23 -18.31 -19.26
CA GLU A 39 -16.07 -19.32 -18.21
C GLU A 39 -14.63 -19.86 -18.17
N SER A 40 -14.09 -20.19 -19.34
CA SER A 40 -12.68 -20.55 -19.54
C SER A 40 -11.75 -19.43 -19.10
N LEU A 41 -12.06 -18.18 -19.47
CA LEU A 41 -11.26 -17.02 -19.08
C LEU A 41 -11.22 -16.80 -17.56
N SER A 42 -12.35 -17.00 -16.87
CA SER A 42 -12.40 -16.97 -15.40
C SER A 42 -11.58 -18.10 -14.77
N SER A 43 -11.70 -19.33 -15.28
CA SER A 43 -10.92 -20.48 -14.83
C SER A 43 -9.42 -20.30 -15.02
N LEU A 44 -8.98 -19.76 -16.17
CA LEU A 44 -7.57 -19.47 -16.45
C LEU A 44 -7.00 -18.37 -15.54
N LYS A 45 -7.79 -17.31 -15.26
CA LYS A 45 -7.42 -16.26 -14.28
C LYS A 45 -7.30 -16.82 -12.86
N ALA A 46 -8.27 -17.60 -12.41
CA ALA A 46 -8.27 -18.20 -11.07
C ALA A 46 -7.05 -19.12 -10.84
N ARG A 47 -6.57 -19.76 -11.91
CA ARG A 47 -5.36 -20.61 -11.91
C ARG A 47 -4.05 -19.85 -12.14
N LYS A 48 -4.10 -18.51 -12.30
CA LYS A 48 -2.94 -17.65 -12.60
C LYS A 48 -2.19 -18.03 -13.89
N LEU A 49 -2.91 -18.55 -14.89
CA LEU A 49 -2.34 -18.89 -16.20
C LEU A 49 -2.33 -17.71 -17.18
N ILE A 50 -3.18 -16.70 -16.93
CA ILE A 50 -3.26 -15.46 -17.70
C ILE A 50 -3.36 -14.26 -16.75
N GLU A 51 -2.84 -13.11 -17.17
CA GLU A 51 -2.93 -11.85 -16.43
C GLU A 51 -3.48 -10.73 -17.33
N PRO A 52 -4.51 -9.98 -16.89
CA PRO A 52 -5.02 -8.84 -17.65
C PRO A 52 -4.06 -7.64 -17.54
N LYS A 53 -3.45 -7.23 -18.66
CA LYS A 53 -2.64 -6.01 -18.74
C LYS A 53 -3.51 -4.80 -19.09
N ILE A 54 -3.73 -3.91 -18.13
CA ILE A 54 -4.52 -2.69 -18.31
C ILE A 54 -3.64 -1.57 -18.84
N TRP A 55 -3.98 -1.02 -20.01
CA TRP A 55 -3.38 0.21 -20.53
C TRP A 55 -4.29 1.39 -20.23
N LYS A 56 -3.78 2.39 -19.51
CA LYS A 56 -4.52 3.61 -19.18
C LYS A 56 -4.02 4.74 -20.07
N GLY A 57 -4.88 5.24 -20.94
CA GLY A 57 -4.65 6.45 -21.74
C GLY A 57 -5.55 7.59 -21.24
N TYR A 58 -5.05 8.82 -21.32
CA TYR A 58 -5.83 10.01 -21.03
C TYR A 58 -5.95 10.88 -22.27
N SER A 59 -7.16 11.34 -22.58
CA SER A 59 -7.41 12.39 -23.56
C SER A 59 -7.75 13.66 -22.79
N VAL A 60 -6.88 14.67 -22.88
CA VAL A 60 -7.05 15.93 -22.14
C VAL A 60 -7.59 17.00 -23.08
N LYS A 61 -8.66 17.69 -22.67
CA LYS A 61 -9.23 18.84 -23.36
C LYS A 61 -9.17 20.07 -22.47
N LYS A 62 -9.17 21.26 -23.08
CA LYS A 62 -9.23 22.53 -22.35
C LYS A 62 -10.56 22.60 -21.58
N GLY A 63 -10.49 22.67 -20.25
CA GLY A 63 -11.66 22.81 -19.39
C GLY A 63 -12.09 24.29 -19.23
N PRO A 64 -13.21 24.55 -18.54
CA PRO A 64 -13.73 25.91 -18.32
C PRO A 64 -12.76 26.87 -17.61
N LYS A 65 -11.85 26.33 -16.77
CA LYS A 65 -10.80 27.10 -16.07
C LYS A 65 -9.45 27.07 -16.80
N TYR A 66 -9.43 26.74 -18.09
CA TYR A 66 -8.19 26.77 -18.87
C TYR A 66 -7.67 28.21 -18.98
N ALA A 67 -6.47 28.43 -18.49
CA ALA A 67 -5.78 29.71 -18.59
C ALA A 67 -4.45 29.52 -19.34
N PRO A 68 -4.13 30.33 -20.35
CA PRO A 68 -2.87 30.23 -21.10
C PRO A 68 -1.64 30.58 -20.23
N LYS A 69 -1.84 31.36 -19.17
CA LYS A 69 -0.85 31.62 -18.11
C LYS A 69 -1.39 31.10 -16.79
N ARG A 70 -0.52 30.46 -16.00
CA ARG A 70 -0.87 29.97 -14.66
C ARG A 70 -1.18 31.17 -13.76
N LYS A 71 -2.39 31.21 -13.18
CA LYS A 71 -2.68 32.13 -12.08
C LYS A 71 -1.86 31.72 -10.86
N ASN A 72 -1.14 32.67 -10.28
CA ASN A 72 -0.41 32.46 -9.03
C ASN A 72 -1.37 32.73 -7.87
N PHE A 73 -1.75 31.67 -7.17
CA PHE A 73 -2.54 31.77 -5.95
C PHE A 73 -1.60 32.03 -4.77
N ALA A 74 -1.97 32.95 -3.88
CA ALA A 74 -1.24 33.13 -2.64
C ALA A 74 -1.38 31.86 -1.77
N THR A 75 -0.27 31.36 -1.22
CA THR A 75 -0.28 30.18 -0.34
C THR A 75 -0.62 30.57 1.09
N ASP A 76 -0.04 31.67 1.56
CA ASP A 76 -0.14 32.14 2.93
C ASP A 76 -0.39 33.65 2.97
N LEU A 77 -1.00 34.10 4.07
CA LEU A 77 -1.20 35.51 4.35
C LEU A 77 0.09 36.10 4.93
N THR A 78 0.84 36.83 4.09
CA THR A 78 2.03 37.57 4.52
C THR A 78 1.68 38.99 4.98
N VAL A 79 2.60 39.65 5.70
CA VAL A 79 2.45 41.04 6.17
C VAL A 79 2.22 42.03 5.01
N GLU A 80 2.82 41.77 3.86
CA GLU A 80 2.63 42.59 2.65
C GLU A 80 1.23 42.38 2.03
N ASN A 81 0.76 41.12 2.03
CA ASN A 81 -0.54 40.74 1.51
C ASN A 81 -1.71 41.25 2.38
N LEU A 82 -1.46 41.56 3.65
CA LEU A 82 -2.47 42.10 4.59
C LEU A 82 -3.12 43.41 4.11
N LYS A 83 -2.49 44.17 3.21
CA LYS A 83 -3.11 45.39 2.65
C LYS A 83 -4.15 45.07 1.58
N ASN A 84 -3.92 44.04 0.76
CA ASN A 84 -4.74 43.70 -0.41
C ASN A 84 -5.34 42.29 -0.31
N TRP A 85 -5.46 41.72 0.90
CA TRP A 85 -5.87 40.33 1.12
C TRP A 85 -7.24 39.99 0.54
N LYS A 86 -8.14 40.98 0.41
CA LYS A 86 -9.49 40.80 -0.16
C LYS A 86 -9.48 40.54 -1.67
N GLU A 87 -8.45 40.98 -2.37
CA GLU A 87 -8.33 40.87 -3.84
C GLU A 87 -7.49 39.66 -4.27
N LEU A 88 -6.78 39.03 -3.33
CA LEU A 88 -5.91 37.88 -3.57
C LEU A 88 -6.73 36.58 -3.60
N GLU A 89 -6.56 35.79 -4.66
CA GLU A 89 -7.05 34.42 -4.71
C GLU A 89 -6.06 33.51 -3.96
N PHE A 90 -6.52 32.85 -2.89
CA PHE A 90 -5.71 31.92 -2.11
C PHE A 90 -5.87 30.48 -2.58
N LYS A 91 -4.79 29.71 -2.47
CA LYS A 91 -4.85 28.27 -2.70
C LYS A 91 -5.62 27.61 -1.54
N GLU A 92 -6.54 26.71 -1.86
CA GLU A 92 -7.25 25.94 -0.84
C GLU A 92 -6.26 25.17 0.06
N TYR A 93 -6.46 25.29 1.37
CA TYR A 93 -5.63 24.61 2.34
C TYR A 93 -5.99 23.11 2.40
N ASN A 94 -4.98 22.26 2.32
CA ASN A 94 -5.19 20.82 2.40
C ASN A 94 -5.27 20.36 3.86
N PHE A 95 -6.46 20.37 4.45
CA PHE A 95 -6.70 19.93 5.84
C PHE A 95 -6.44 18.43 6.07
N ASN A 96 -6.36 17.63 5.01
CA ASN A 96 -6.05 16.20 5.12
C ASN A 96 -4.53 15.93 5.21
N ALA A 97 -3.69 16.95 5.00
CA ALA A 97 -2.25 16.82 5.15
C ALA A 97 -1.82 16.97 6.61
N LYS A 98 -0.76 16.24 7.01
CA LYS A 98 -0.11 16.49 8.30
C LYS A 98 0.60 17.85 8.23
N GLY A 99 0.41 18.65 9.27
CA GLY A 99 1.13 19.90 9.44
C GLY A 99 2.63 19.67 9.68
N GLN A 100 3.39 20.76 9.69
CA GLN A 100 4.81 20.72 10.01
C GLN A 100 5.00 20.28 11.48
N PRO A 101 5.86 19.28 11.76
CA PRO A 101 6.17 18.92 13.14
C PRO A 101 6.88 20.09 13.82
N VAL A 102 6.54 20.31 15.08
CA VAL A 102 7.23 21.30 15.93
C VAL A 102 8.47 20.62 16.51
N ASP A 103 9.61 21.30 16.43
CA ASP A 103 10.84 20.84 17.08
C ASP A 103 10.68 20.96 18.60
N ALA A 104 10.80 19.83 19.30
CA ALA A 104 10.70 19.73 20.74
C ALA A 104 11.81 18.84 21.29
N GLY A 105 12.15 19.00 22.58
CA GLY A 105 13.08 18.11 23.26
C GLY A 105 12.56 16.68 23.34
N HIS A 106 13.43 15.69 23.15
CA HIS A 106 13.07 14.26 23.20
C HIS A 106 13.76 13.56 24.37
N LEU A 107 12.99 12.78 25.14
CA LEU A 107 13.51 11.86 26.15
C LEU A 107 13.79 10.50 25.51
N HIS A 108 14.92 9.88 25.84
CA HIS A 108 15.25 8.55 25.35
C HIS A 108 14.17 7.53 25.78
N PRO A 109 13.58 6.74 24.86
CA PRO A 109 12.47 5.83 25.17
C PRO A 109 12.75 4.87 26.33
N LEU A 110 13.96 4.29 26.38
CA LEU A 110 14.37 3.39 27.46
C LEU A 110 14.37 4.09 28.83
N LEU A 111 14.80 5.36 28.89
CA LEU A 111 14.85 6.11 30.15
C LEU A 111 13.44 6.53 30.59
N LYS A 112 12.54 6.80 29.64
CA LYS A 112 11.11 7.06 29.91
C LYS A 112 10.45 5.84 30.54
N VAL A 113 10.69 4.66 29.98
CA VAL A 113 10.18 3.39 30.52
C VAL A 113 10.82 3.06 31.87
N ARG A 114 12.15 3.24 32.01
CA ARG A 114 12.85 3.07 33.30
C ARG A 114 12.21 3.91 34.41
N LYS A 115 11.87 5.17 34.12
CA LYS A 115 11.17 6.04 35.06
C LYS A 115 9.80 5.47 35.44
N GLN A 116 9.00 5.03 34.47
CA GLN A 116 7.70 4.42 34.75
C GLN A 116 7.80 3.18 35.65
N PHE A 117 8.77 2.30 35.42
CA PHE A 117 9.00 1.13 36.27
C PHE A 117 9.38 1.53 37.70
N LYS A 118 10.29 2.49 37.84
CA LYS A 118 10.66 3.03 39.15
C LYS A 118 9.44 3.58 39.89
N ASP A 119 8.62 4.38 39.21
CA ASP A 119 7.41 4.97 39.79
C ASP A 119 6.43 3.88 40.28
N ILE A 120 6.25 2.79 39.51
CA ILE A 120 5.41 1.64 39.89
C ILE A 120 5.95 0.95 41.16
N PHE A 121 7.25 0.64 41.22
CA PHE A 121 7.83 -0.02 42.39
C PHE A 121 7.71 0.83 43.65
N CYS A 122 7.94 2.14 43.55
CA CYS A 122 7.75 3.07 44.66
C CYS A 122 6.29 3.11 45.15
N GLN A 123 5.31 3.10 44.23
CA GLN A 123 3.88 3.05 44.59
C GLN A 123 3.48 1.74 45.28
N MET A 124 4.17 0.63 44.96
CA MET A 124 3.98 -0.66 45.62
C MET A 124 4.68 -0.75 46.99
N GLY A 125 5.34 0.32 47.44
CA GLY A 125 6.04 0.38 48.72
C GLY A 125 7.47 -0.17 48.69
N PHE A 126 8.05 -0.41 47.51
CA PHE A 126 9.47 -0.78 47.38
C PHE A 126 10.37 0.46 47.38
N GLU A 127 11.58 0.31 47.90
CA GLU A 127 12.63 1.32 47.89
C GLU A 127 13.71 0.99 46.85
N GLU A 128 14.29 2.02 46.23
CA GLU A 128 15.33 1.85 45.21
C GLU A 128 16.67 1.47 45.86
N MET A 129 17.26 0.36 45.42
CA MET A 129 18.57 -0.08 45.90
C MET A 129 19.71 0.58 45.10
N PRO A 130 20.83 0.97 45.73
CA PRO A 130 21.96 1.56 45.03
C PRO A 130 22.70 0.52 44.16
N THR A 131 22.75 0.74 42.85
CA THR A 131 23.43 -0.16 41.88
C THR A 131 24.57 0.56 41.15
N ASN A 132 25.52 1.09 41.90
CA ASN A 132 26.62 1.89 41.35
C ASN A 132 27.81 1.06 40.80
N ASN A 133 27.64 -0.26 40.67
CA ASN A 133 28.70 -1.18 40.24
C ASN A 133 28.38 -1.77 38.86
N PHE A 134 29.31 -1.68 37.91
CA PHE A 134 29.18 -2.29 36.58
C PHE A 134 29.70 -3.74 36.51
N VAL A 135 30.50 -4.17 37.49
CA VAL A 135 31.09 -5.51 37.58
C VAL A 135 30.82 -6.05 38.98
N GLU A 136 30.35 -7.29 39.06
CA GLU A 136 30.27 -8.06 40.31
C GLU A 136 31.37 -9.13 40.36
N SER A 137 31.85 -9.47 41.56
CA SER A 137 33.00 -10.37 41.81
C SER A 137 32.65 -11.84 41.73
#